data_AF-A0A022MMW8-F1
#
_entry.id   AF-A0A022MMW8-F1
#
_cell.length_a   1.000
_cell.length_b   1.000
_cell.length_c   1.000
_cell.angle_alpha   90.00
_cell.angle_beta   90.00
_cell.angle_gamma   90.00
#
_symmetry.space_group_name_H-M   'P 1'
#
loop_
_entity.id
_entity.type
_entity.pdbx_description
1 polymer ?
#
loop_
_entity_poly.entity_id
_entity_poly.type
_entity_poly.pdbx_seq_one_letter_code
_entity_poly.pdbx_strand_id
1 'polypeptide(L)'
;MSAFRGDSDTEVRDATGTGAEVDVALNLINGNIRLSILWAQETQLSADDAERVARALQRAAAESRSRTKAEPPGLPGAQAGSPAV
;
A
#
# COMPACT_ATOMS: atom_id res chain seq x y z
N MET A 1 12.84 -8.29 5.83
CA MET A 1 11.98 -7.81 4.73
C MET A 1 10.74 -7.17 5.34
N SER A 2 10.42 -5.92 5.00
CA SER A 2 9.17 -5.28 5.44
C SER A 2 8.00 -5.80 4.62
N ALA A 3 6.87 -6.09 5.27
CA ALA A 3 5.62 -6.42 4.59
C ALA A 3 5.00 -5.22 3.85
N PHE A 4 5.50 -4.01 4.14
CA PHE A 4 5.02 -2.76 3.55
C PHE A 4 6.09 -2.11 2.69
N ARG A 5 5.68 -1.65 1.51
CA ARG A 5 6.44 -0.73 0.66
C ARG A 5 5.80 0.65 0.76
N GLY A 6 6.49 1.59 1.39
CA GLY A 6 6.10 3.00 1.42
C GLY A 6 6.33 3.67 0.06
N ASP A 7 5.49 4.64 -0.28
CA ASP A 7 5.68 5.47 -1.46
C ASP A 7 6.55 6.69 -1.09
N SER A 8 7.75 6.72 -1.68
CA SER A 8 8.80 7.71 -1.37
C SER A 8 8.46 9.14 -1.79
N ASP A 9 7.42 9.33 -2.60
CA ASP A 9 6.95 10.63 -3.09
C ASP A 9 5.75 11.14 -2.26
N THR A 10 5.46 10.49 -1.14
CA THR A 10 4.38 10.86 -0.21
C THR A 10 4.85 11.59 1.04
N GLU A 11 6.10 12.03 1.13
CA GLU A 11 6.61 12.77 2.29
C GLU A 11 5.93 14.17 2.36
N VAL A 12 4.72 14.16 2.93
CA VAL A 12 3.78 15.27 2.96
C VAL A 12 3.58 15.67 4.40
N ARG A 13 3.74 16.97 4.65
CA ARG A 13 3.61 17.58 5.96
C ARG A 13 2.32 18.38 6.03
N ASP A 14 1.80 18.47 7.24
CA ASP A 14 0.64 19.28 7.57
C ASP A 14 0.82 20.75 7.21
N ALA A 15 -0.20 21.33 6.57
CA ALA A 15 -0.21 22.71 6.09
C ALA A 15 -0.29 23.75 7.23
N THR A 16 -0.75 23.36 8.42
CA THR A 16 -0.84 24.26 9.58
C THR A 16 0.46 24.31 10.39
N GLY A 17 1.47 23.52 9.99
CA GLY A 17 2.77 23.49 10.67
C GLY A 17 2.77 22.71 11.98
N THR A 18 1.76 21.88 12.22
CA THR A 18 1.68 21.03 13.43
C THR A 18 2.70 19.89 13.43
N GLY A 19 3.35 19.62 12.29
CA GLY A 19 4.32 18.55 12.14
C GLY A 19 3.68 17.18 11.95
N ALA A 20 2.36 17.09 11.75
CA ALA A 20 1.75 15.84 11.31
C ALA A 20 2.23 15.47 9.89
N GLU A 21 2.40 14.18 9.65
CA GLU A 21 2.91 13.64 8.38
C GLU A 21 1.95 12.60 7.82
N VAL A 22 1.85 12.52 6.50
CA VAL A 22 1.06 11.50 5.81
C VAL A 22 1.99 10.49 5.15
N ASP A 23 1.74 9.19 5.38
CA ASP A 23 2.44 8.08 4.72
C ASP A 23 1.42 7.20 3.99
N VAL A 24 1.79 6.77 2.78
CA VAL A 24 1.03 5.79 1.99
C VAL A 24 1.92 4.58 1.76
N ALA A 25 1.44 3.40 2.16
CA ALA A 25 2.17 2.16 2.02
C ALA A 25 1.31 1.03 1.45
N LEU A 26 1.86 0.28 0.49
CA LEU A 26 1.26 -0.95 -0.02
C LEU A 26 1.68 -2.13 0.85
N ASN A 27 0.71 -2.88 1.36
CA ASN A 27 0.94 -4.19 1.96
C ASN A 27 1.19 -5.22 0.85
N LEU A 28 2.41 -5.73 0.79
CA LEU A 28 2.86 -6.65 -0.26
C LEU A 28 2.30 -8.08 -0.12
N ILE A 29 1.68 -8.40 1.01
CA ILE A 29 1.11 -9.73 1.31
C ILE A 29 -0.33 -9.82 0.81
N ASN A 30 -1.16 -8.82 1.12
CA ASN A 30 -2.60 -8.85 0.81
C ASN A 30 -3.04 -7.78 -0.21
N GLY A 31 -2.13 -6.91 -0.65
CA GLY A 31 -2.42 -5.85 -1.61
C GLY A 31 -3.20 -4.66 -1.04
N ASN A 32 -3.51 -4.64 0.26
CA ASN A 32 -4.19 -3.52 0.88
C ASN A 32 -3.27 -2.30 0.98
N ILE A 33 -3.85 -1.12 0.85
CA ILE A 33 -3.13 0.14 0.96
C ILE A 33 -3.40 0.72 2.34
N ARG A 34 -2.33 1.06 3.05
CA ARG A 34 -2.38 1.75 4.33
C ARG A 34 -2.13 3.24 4.08
N LEU A 35 -3.05 4.06 4.58
CA LEU A 35 -2.86 5.49 4.76
C LEU A 35 -2.60 5.73 6.25
N SER A 36 -1.52 6.41 6.59
CA SER A 36 -1.16 6.71 7.97
C SER A 36 -1.00 8.21 8.15
N ILE A 37 -1.59 8.74 9.21
CA ILE A 37 -1.32 10.08 9.72
C ILE A 37 -0.43 9.87 10.94
N LEU A 38 0.80 10.39 10.88
CA LEU A 38 1.76 10.30 11.96
C LEU A 38 1.63 11.51 12.87
N TRP A 39 1.85 11.30 14.17
CA TRP A 39 1.94 12.35 15.20
C TRP A 39 0.64 13.13 15.50
N ALA A 40 -0.44 12.91 14.74
CA ALA A 40 -1.75 13.53 14.95
C ALA A 40 -2.91 12.58 14.58
N GLN A 41 -4.13 12.97 14.96
CA GLN A 41 -5.37 12.25 14.59
C GLN A 41 -5.90 12.67 13.21
N GLU A 42 -5.65 13.91 12.83
CA GLU A 42 -6.04 14.51 11.56
C GLU A 42 -4.92 15.43 11.07
N THR A 43 -4.97 15.78 9.79
CA THR A 43 -4.06 16.75 9.18
C THR A 43 -4.79 17.55 8.12
N GLN A 44 -4.39 18.80 7.95
CA GLN A 44 -4.87 19.65 6.87
C GLN A 44 -3.80 19.72 5.79
N LEU A 45 -4.18 19.45 4.55
CA LEU A 45 -3.28 19.46 3.40
C LEU A 45 -3.51 20.71 2.55
N SER A 46 -2.42 21.22 1.97
CA SER A 46 -2.52 22.17 0.86
C SER A 46 -3.12 21.46 -0.37
N ALA A 47 -3.59 22.22 -1.36
CA ALA A 47 -4.12 21.63 -2.59
C ALA A 47 -3.07 20.76 -3.30
N ASP A 48 -1.82 21.21 -3.37
CA ASP A 48 -0.72 20.49 -4.01
C ASP A 48 -0.36 19.20 -3.25
N ASP A 49 -0.36 19.26 -1.92
CA ASP A 49 -0.06 18.11 -1.07
C ASP A 49 -1.20 17.07 -1.10
N ALA A 50 -2.45 17.53 -1.11
CA ALA A 50 -3.60 16.65 -1.31
C ALA A 50 -3.51 15.93 -2.67
N GLU A 51 -3.07 16.63 -3.73
CA GLU A 51 -2.86 16.02 -5.04
C GLU A 51 -1.70 15.00 -5.03
N ARG A 52 -0.62 15.28 -4.30
CA ARG A 52 0.50 14.32 -4.10
C ARG A 52 0.03 13.05 -3.41
N VAL A 53 -0.72 13.17 -2.31
CA VAL A 53 -1.30 12.01 -1.60
C VAL A 53 -2.24 11.23 -2.53
N ALA A 54 -3.08 11.92 -3.31
CA ALA A 54 -3.96 11.27 -4.28
C ALA A 54 -3.19 10.48 -5.35
N ARG A 55 -2.09 11.03 -5.87
CA ARG A 55 -1.21 10.34 -6.82
C ARG A 55 -0.52 9.13 -6.20
N ALA A 56 -0.03 9.23 -4.97
CA ALA A 56 0.58 8.10 -4.25
C ALA A 56 -0.42 6.95 -4.06
N LEU A 57 -1.66 7.27 -3.65
CA LEU A 57 -2.73 6.27 -3.53
C LEU A 57 -3.05 5.60 -4.89
N GLN A 58 -3.07 6.37 -5.98
CA GLN A 58 -3.29 5.82 -7.32
C GLN A 58 -2.15 4.87 -7.74
N ARG A 59 -0.89 5.24 -7.48
CA ARG A 59 0.27 4.38 -7.76
C ARG A 59 0.22 3.08 -6.95
N ALA A 60 -0.04 3.17 -5.64
CA ALA A 60 -0.16 2.00 -4.77
C ALA A 60 -1.31 1.07 -5.23
N ALA A 61 -2.43 1.62 -5.67
CA ALA A 61 -3.55 0.85 -6.21
C ALA A 61 -3.23 0.19 -7.56
N ALA A 62 -2.50 0.88 -8.44
CA ALA A 62 -2.05 0.32 -9.71
C ALA A 62 -1.06 -0.84 -9.47
N GLU A 63 -0.12 -0.68 -8.54
CA GLU A 63 0.82 -1.73 -8.16
C GLU A 63 0.08 -2.94 -7.56
N SER A 64 -0.83 -2.73 -6.61
CA SER A 64 -1.64 -3.79 -6.00
C SER A 64 -2.36 -4.64 -7.05
N ARG A 65 -3.09 -4.00 -7.98
CA ARG A 65 -3.81 -4.71 -9.06
C ARG A 65 -2.87 -5.47 -10.00
N SER A 66 -1.69 -4.91 -10.27
CA SER A 66 -0.71 -5.56 -11.14
C SER A 66 -0.14 -6.83 -10.51
N ARG A 67 -0.04 -6.88 -9.17
CA ARG A 67 0.40 -8.07 -8.42
C ARG A 67 -0.66 -9.17 -8.44
N THR A 68 -1.93 -8.85 -8.22
CA THR A 68 -3.02 -9.84 -8.34
C THR A 68 -3.10 -10.44 -9.75
N LYS A 69 -2.80 -9.65 -10.78
CA LYS A 69 -2.77 -10.14 -12.17
C LYS A 69 -1.55 -11.03 -12.48
N ALA A 70 -0.46 -10.88 -11.72
CA ALA A 70 0.76 -11.67 -11.87
C ALA A 70 0.70 -13.02 -11.15
N GLU A 71 -0.27 -13.23 -10.26
CA GLU A 71 -0.54 -14.55 -9.66
C GLU A 71 -1.49 -15.32 -10.57
N PRO A 72 -1.02 -16.36 -11.30
CA PRO A 72 -1.93 -17.16 -12.10
C PRO A 72 -2.90 -17.89 -11.15
N PRO A 73 -4.18 -18.10 -11.54
CA PRO A 73 -5.08 -18.90 -10.74
C PRO A 73 -4.46 -20.29 -10.55
N GLY A 74 -4.10 -20.62 -9.31
CA GLY A 74 -3.59 -21.93 -8.95
C GLY A 74 -4.59 -22.98 -9.42
N LEU A 75 -4.19 -23.79 -10.39
CA LEU A 75 -4.97 -24.93 -10.86
C LEU A 75 -5.19 -25.88 -9.67
N PRO A 76 -6.44 -26.19 -9.29
CA PRO A 76 -6.71 -27.18 -8.26
C PRO A 76 -6.53 -28.57 -8.86
N GLY A 77 -5.49 -29.31 -8.47
CA GLY A 77 -5.39 -30.73 -8.78
C GLY A 77 -3.98 -31.29 -8.85
N ALA A 78 -3.47 -31.74 -7.70
CA ALA A 78 -2.67 -32.97 -7.60
C ALA A 78 -2.57 -33.34 -6.12
N GLN A 79 -3.65 -33.92 -5.58
CA GLN A 79 -3.50 -34.87 -4.50
C GLN A 79 -2.72 -36.06 -5.06
N ALA A 80 -1.40 -36.04 -4.94
CA ALA A 80 -0.59 -37.23 -5.15
C ALA A 80 -0.67 -38.06 -3.87
N GLY A 81 -1.52 -39.08 -3.90
CA GLY A 81 -1.59 -40.08 -2.85
C GLY A 81 -0.24 -40.73 -2.63
N SER A 82 0.17 -40.86 -1.37
CA SER A 82 1.22 -41.79 -0.99
C SER A 82 0.69 -43.22 -1.10
N PRO A 83 1.30 -44.11 -1.89
CA PRO A 83 1.10 -45.54 -1.68
C PRO A 83 1.89 -45.94 -0.43
N ALA A 84 1.23 -46.73 0.41
CA ALA A 84 1.88 -47.46 1.49
C ALA A 84 2.84 -48.50 0.90
N VAL A 85 4.07 -48.54 1.42
CA VAL A 85 4.85 -49.78 1.63
C VAL A 85 5.68 -49.59 2.91
#